data_AF-A0A3A4Z6D0-F1
#
_entry.id   AF-A0A3A4Z6D0-F1
#
_cell.length_a   1.000
_cell.length_b   1.000
_cell.length_c   1.000
_cell.angle_alpha   90.00
_cell.angle_beta   90.00
_cell.angle_gamma   90.00
#
_symmetry.space_group_name_H-M   'P 1'
#
loop_
_entity.id
_entity.type
_entity.pdbx_description
1 polymer ?
#
loop_
_entity_poly.entity_id
_entity_poly.type
_entity_poly.pdbx_seq_one_letter_code
_entity_poly.pdbx_strand_id
1 'polypeptide(L)'
;MARKRILKGYFFWSEFIAAVLIVVFLLQGCSGDEPRPQNKPPGVQGFTFFDLGANSLYSHSIRQELSQKLGPDAVSQKNTMDLSINYKGFLEEHFPALSELNQRLNWPPRQRVEHETTKLVYRYARKQNTPFNYVELFFSDDSLKPLFFKITAGPEGGSMVDTILKKYGQPKEFAWGQMEGRTLFWEEGRDVFMVSSFINRWNSREYLICIYFVENLEEMLKSEETRRVAEKERMRKAGRSAF
;
A
#
# COMPACT_ATOMS: atom_id res chain seq x y z
N MET A 1 -53.13 -55.83 -40.05
CA MET A 1 -52.82 -54.51 -40.64
C MET A 1 -51.58 -53.98 -39.90
N ALA A 2 -50.46 -53.77 -40.61
CA ALA A 2 -49.19 -53.11 -40.20
C ALA A 2 -48.41 -53.69 -38.98
N ARG A 3 -47.07 -53.65 -38.85
CA ARG A 3 -45.84 -53.41 -39.64
C ARG A 3 -44.70 -53.86 -38.67
N LYS A 4 -43.70 -54.67 -39.05
CA LYS A 4 -42.30 -54.28 -39.39
C LYS A 4 -41.70 -53.23 -38.41
N ARG A 5 -40.48 -53.30 -37.85
CA ARG A 5 -39.21 -54.03 -38.14
C ARG A 5 -38.12 -53.44 -37.20
N ILE A 6 -36.97 -54.15 -37.08
CA ILE A 6 -35.59 -53.65 -36.89
C ILE A 6 -35.03 -53.53 -35.46
N LEU A 7 -34.22 -54.54 -35.12
CA LEU A 7 -32.98 -54.43 -34.34
C LEU A 7 -32.04 -53.39 -34.97
N LYS A 8 -31.59 -52.40 -34.18
CA LYS A 8 -30.27 -51.74 -34.27
C LYS A 8 -30.23 -50.63 -33.22
N GLY A 9 -29.47 -50.81 -32.15
CA GLY A 9 -29.37 -49.78 -31.11
C GLY A 9 -28.30 -49.96 -30.04
N TYR A 10 -27.57 -51.08 -30.02
CA TYR A 10 -26.56 -51.33 -28.97
C TYR A 10 -25.11 -51.21 -29.44
N PHE A 11 -24.87 -50.72 -30.66
CA PHE A 11 -23.52 -50.54 -31.21
C PHE A 11 -23.06 -49.07 -31.26
N PHE A 12 -23.91 -48.12 -30.85
CA PHE A 12 -23.61 -46.69 -30.90
C PHE A 12 -23.33 -46.07 -29.51
N TRP A 13 -23.47 -46.85 -28.43
CA TRP A 13 -23.28 -46.36 -27.06
C TRP A 13 -21.86 -46.59 -26.51
N SER A 14 -21.10 -47.54 -27.04
CA SER A 14 -19.73 -47.82 -26.58
C SER A 14 -18.71 -46.80 -27.07
N GLU A 15 -18.91 -46.20 -28.26
CA GLU A 15 -17.98 -45.18 -28.78
C GLU A 15 -18.20 -43.79 -28.16
N PHE A 16 -19.42 -43.48 -27.71
CA PHE A 16 -19.71 -42.22 -27.01
C PHE A 16 -19.09 -42.17 -25.60
N ILE A 17 -19.04 -43.31 -24.90
CA ILE A 17 -18.45 -43.39 -23.55
C ILE A 17 -16.92 -43.23 -23.61
N ALA A 18 -16.26 -43.79 -24.64
CA ALA A 18 -14.82 -43.64 -24.83
C ALA A 18 -14.41 -42.19 -25.18
N ALA A 19 -15.20 -41.51 -26.02
CA ALA A 19 -14.94 -40.10 -26.38
C ALA A 19 -15.15 -39.14 -25.21
N VAL A 20 -16.13 -39.39 -24.33
CA VAL A 20 -16.36 -38.56 -23.12
C VAL A 20 -15.26 -38.76 -22.08
N LEU A 21 -14.71 -39.97 -21.92
CA LEU A 21 -13.60 -40.21 -20.99
C LEU A 21 -12.28 -39.56 -21.43
N ILE A 22 -12.00 -39.45 -22.73
CA ILE A 22 -10.79 -38.77 -23.23
C ILE A 22 -10.88 -37.25 -23.07
N VAL A 23 -12.07 -36.64 -23.17
CA VAL A 23 -12.27 -35.20 -22.92
C VAL A 23 -12.14 -34.86 -21.43
N VAL A 24 -12.51 -35.77 -20.52
CA VAL A 24 -12.34 -35.58 -19.07
C VAL A 24 -10.85 -35.61 -18.66
N PHE A 25 -10.01 -36.40 -19.34
CA PHE A 25 -8.57 -36.45 -19.05
C PHE A 25 -7.79 -35.24 -19.61
N LEU A 26 -8.30 -34.55 -20.63
CA LEU A 26 -7.66 -33.33 -21.19
C LEU A 26 -8.03 -32.04 -20.44
N LEU A 27 -9.00 -32.10 -19.51
CA LEU A 27 -9.36 -30.96 -18.62
C LEU A 27 -8.66 -31.00 -17.26
N GLN A 28 -7.76 -31.97 -17.01
CA GLN A 28 -6.92 -32.02 -15.80
C GLN A 28 -5.54 -31.35 -15.99
N GLY A 29 -5.33 -30.67 -17.13
CA GLY A 29 -4.15 -29.86 -17.44
C GLY A 29 -4.31 -28.38 -17.06
N CYS A 30 -4.75 -28.09 -15.84
CA CYS A 30 -4.54 -26.80 -15.21
C CYS A 30 -4.13 -27.10 -13.79
N SER A 31 -2.80 -27.08 -13.54
CA SER A 31 -2.28 -27.07 -12.19
C SER A 31 -2.81 -25.80 -11.55
N GLY A 32 -3.92 -25.93 -10.82
CA GLY A 32 -4.41 -24.87 -9.97
C GLY A 32 -3.33 -24.61 -8.93
N ASP A 33 -2.67 -23.46 -9.04
CA ASP A 33 -2.04 -22.86 -7.88
C ASP A 33 -3.16 -22.61 -6.87
N GLU A 34 -3.37 -23.59 -5.99
CA GLU A 34 -4.08 -23.36 -4.75
C GLU A 34 -3.42 -22.15 -4.07
N PRO A 35 -4.17 -21.17 -3.57
CA PRO A 35 -3.59 -20.12 -2.75
C PRO A 35 -2.95 -20.81 -1.57
N ARG A 36 -1.61 -20.94 -1.57
CA ARG A 36 -0.88 -21.45 -0.42
C ARG A 36 -1.39 -20.66 0.78
N PRO A 37 -1.84 -21.32 1.85
CA PRO A 37 -2.10 -20.62 3.10
C PRO A 37 -0.78 -19.93 3.45
N GLN A 38 -0.78 -18.59 3.42
CA GLN A 38 0.32 -17.81 3.95
C GLN A 38 0.33 -18.12 5.45
N ASN A 39 1.11 -19.13 5.83
CA ASN A 39 1.54 -19.32 7.20
C ASN A 39 2.39 -18.09 7.53
N LYS A 40 1.72 -17.06 8.03
CA LYS A 40 2.34 -15.86 8.56
C LYS A 40 3.27 -16.31 9.69
N PRO A 41 4.59 -16.07 9.60
CA PRO A 41 5.46 -16.35 10.73
C PRO A 41 4.97 -15.55 11.94
N PRO A 42 4.86 -16.16 13.13
CA PRO A 42 4.63 -15.40 14.35
C PRO A 42 5.85 -14.49 14.55
N GLY A 43 5.64 -13.17 14.50
CA GLY A 43 6.70 -12.17 14.66
C GLY A 43 6.96 -11.28 13.45
N VAL A 44 5.93 -10.78 12.76
CA VAL A 44 6.10 -9.62 11.87
C VAL A 44 6.42 -8.41 12.74
N GLN A 45 7.71 -8.10 12.85
CA GLN A 45 8.23 -6.90 13.51
C GLN A 45 7.82 -5.66 12.68
N GLY A 46 7.35 -4.60 13.32
CA GLY A 46 6.95 -3.37 12.67
C GLY A 46 5.47 -3.24 12.27
N PHE A 47 5.12 -2.02 11.86
CA PHE A 47 3.78 -1.66 11.39
C PHE A 47 3.53 -2.14 9.96
N THR A 48 2.33 -2.64 9.70
CA THR A 48 1.92 -3.09 8.36
C THR A 48 0.53 -2.65 7.92
N PHE A 49 0.36 -2.48 6.61
CA PHE A 49 -0.92 -2.33 5.91
C PHE A 49 -1.03 -3.38 4.80
N PHE A 50 -2.04 -4.26 4.85
CA PHE A 50 -2.11 -5.47 4.01
C PHE A 50 -0.79 -6.24 3.96
N ASP A 51 -0.17 -6.45 5.12
CA ASP A 51 1.12 -7.13 5.29
C ASP A 51 2.33 -6.44 4.65
N LEU A 52 2.16 -5.23 4.11
CA LEU A 52 3.25 -4.36 3.68
C LEU A 52 3.82 -3.62 4.89
N GLY A 53 5.05 -3.97 5.27
CA GLY A 53 5.82 -3.33 6.34
C GLY A 53 7.16 -2.77 5.84
N ALA A 54 7.99 -2.28 6.76
CA ALA A 54 9.23 -1.55 6.45
C ALA A 54 10.18 -2.29 5.48
N ASN A 55 10.20 -3.62 5.53
CA ASN A 55 11.07 -4.47 4.70
C ASN A 55 10.38 -5.06 3.46
N SER A 56 9.12 -4.73 3.21
CA SER A 56 8.44 -5.16 1.99
C SER A 56 9.05 -4.46 0.77
N LEU A 57 9.15 -5.17 -0.35
CA LEU A 57 9.72 -4.63 -1.59
C LEU A 57 8.62 -4.48 -2.64
N TYR A 58 8.41 -3.26 -3.11
CA TYR A 58 7.47 -2.98 -4.19
C TYR A 58 7.75 -3.87 -5.41
N SER A 59 6.68 -4.44 -5.94
CA SER A 59 6.73 -5.34 -7.09
C SER A 59 5.41 -5.30 -7.84
N HIS A 60 5.40 -5.84 -9.06
CA HIS A 60 4.17 -5.97 -9.84
C HIS A 60 3.14 -6.86 -9.14
N SER A 61 3.58 -7.92 -8.44
CA SER A 61 2.67 -8.81 -7.71
C SER A 61 2.02 -8.12 -6.52
N ILE A 62 2.77 -7.32 -5.74
CA ILE A 62 2.20 -6.52 -4.64
C ILE A 62 1.16 -5.55 -5.20
N ARG A 63 1.48 -4.86 -6.30
CA ARG A 63 0.53 -3.95 -6.94
C ARG A 63 -0.74 -4.68 -7.35
N GLN A 64 -0.63 -5.84 -7.99
CA GLN A 64 -1.78 -6.64 -8.43
C GLN A 64 -2.63 -7.11 -7.24
N GLU A 65 -2.01 -7.58 -6.16
CA GLU A 65 -2.70 -8.02 -4.95
C GLU A 65 -3.46 -6.86 -4.29
N LEU A 66 -2.82 -5.69 -4.17
CA LEU A 66 -3.48 -4.48 -3.70
C LEU A 66 -4.66 -4.10 -4.61
N SER A 67 -4.51 -4.18 -5.93
CA SER A 67 -5.59 -3.84 -6.86
C SER A 67 -6.77 -4.82 -6.83
N GLN A 68 -6.54 -6.08 -6.45
CA GLN A 68 -7.64 -7.03 -6.15
C GLN A 68 -8.40 -6.64 -4.88
N LYS A 69 -7.71 -6.13 -3.86
CA LYS A 69 -8.30 -5.77 -2.55
C LYS A 69 -8.92 -4.37 -2.55
N LEU A 70 -8.33 -3.43 -3.27
CA LEU A 70 -8.65 -1.99 -3.22
C LEU A 70 -9.21 -1.45 -4.54
N GLY A 71 -9.25 -2.26 -5.59
CA GLY A 71 -9.72 -1.87 -6.91
C GLY A 71 -8.61 -1.24 -7.76
N PRO A 72 -8.96 -0.61 -8.90
CA PRO A 72 -7.96 -0.07 -9.81
C PRO A 72 -7.16 1.07 -9.18
N ASP A 73 -5.85 1.04 -9.41
CA ASP A 73 -4.89 2.02 -8.94
C ASP A 73 -4.53 3.06 -10.02
N ALA A 74 -4.06 4.22 -9.55
CA ALA A 74 -3.25 5.13 -10.35
C ALA A 74 -1.80 5.07 -9.86
N VAL A 75 -0.86 5.01 -10.80
CA VAL A 75 0.58 5.01 -10.52
C VAL A 75 1.20 6.32 -10.99
N SER A 76 2.07 6.91 -10.17
CA SER A 76 2.89 8.05 -10.57
C SER A 76 4.32 7.90 -10.08
N GLN A 77 5.27 8.34 -10.91
CA GLN A 77 6.69 8.37 -10.58
C GLN A 77 7.15 9.81 -10.34
N LYS A 78 8.31 9.99 -9.69
CA LYS A 78 8.93 11.31 -9.42
C LYS A 78 7.98 12.28 -8.71
N ASN A 79 7.68 11.96 -7.46
CA ASN A 79 6.64 12.65 -6.71
C ASN A 79 7.21 13.63 -5.69
N THR A 80 6.46 14.69 -5.41
CA THR A 80 6.62 15.46 -4.17
C THR A 80 6.08 14.64 -2.99
N MET A 81 6.71 14.76 -1.81
CA MET A 81 6.24 14.10 -0.60
C MET A 81 6.01 15.13 0.51
N ASP A 82 4.75 15.26 0.93
CA ASP A 82 4.37 16.04 2.11
C ASP A 82 3.83 15.08 3.18
N LEU A 83 4.58 14.97 4.26
CA LEU A 83 4.26 14.14 5.42
C LEU A 83 3.18 14.77 6.30
N SER A 84 2.84 16.05 6.08
CA SER A 84 1.89 16.81 6.89
C SER A 84 0.49 16.18 6.88
N ILE A 85 -0.14 16.22 8.05
CA ILE A 85 -1.48 15.69 8.29
C ILE A 85 -2.27 16.60 9.21
N ASN A 86 -3.59 16.38 9.26
CA ASN A 86 -4.53 16.98 10.19
C ASN A 86 -4.62 18.51 10.13
N TYR A 87 -3.80 19.23 10.89
CA TYR A 87 -3.77 20.69 10.93
C TYR A 87 -2.34 21.22 10.77
N LYS A 88 -2.22 22.49 10.39
CA LYS A 88 -0.90 23.12 10.20
C LYS A 88 -0.13 23.13 11.52
N GLY A 89 1.08 22.60 11.53
CA GLY A 89 1.93 22.50 12.73
C GLY A 89 1.77 21.19 13.51
N PHE A 90 0.85 20.30 13.11
CA PHE A 90 0.60 19.03 13.81
C PHE A 90 1.88 18.21 14.06
N LEU A 91 2.72 18.03 13.04
CA LEU A 91 3.97 17.30 13.20
C LEU A 91 4.98 18.05 14.06
N GLU A 92 5.03 19.39 13.99
CA GLU A 92 5.95 20.18 14.80
C GLU A 92 5.62 20.08 16.29
N GLU A 93 4.33 20.10 16.63
CA GLU A 93 3.84 20.03 18.00
C GLU A 93 4.02 18.64 18.62
N HIS A 94 3.73 17.57 17.86
CA HIS A 94 3.63 16.22 18.40
C HIS A 94 4.72 15.25 17.93
N PHE A 95 5.33 15.48 16.77
CA PHE A 95 6.31 14.58 16.15
C PHE A 95 7.48 15.38 15.52
N PRO A 96 8.25 16.13 16.32
CA PRO A 96 9.24 17.08 15.81
C PRO A 96 10.28 16.45 14.87
N ALA A 97 10.67 15.19 15.11
CA ALA A 97 11.56 14.45 14.21
C ALA A 97 10.94 14.21 12.81
N LEU A 98 9.64 13.91 12.73
CA LEU A 98 8.92 13.81 11.45
C LEU A 98 8.76 15.18 10.79
N SER A 99 8.59 16.24 11.59
CA SER A 99 8.57 17.62 11.07
C SER A 99 9.90 17.99 10.42
N GLU A 100 11.03 17.71 11.08
CA GLU A 100 12.36 17.93 10.52
C GLU A 100 12.57 17.13 9.23
N LEU A 101 12.16 15.85 9.22
CA LEU A 101 12.22 15.01 8.03
C LEU A 101 11.38 15.59 6.88
N ASN A 102 10.17 16.07 7.17
CA ASN A 102 9.31 16.71 6.18
C ASN A 102 9.93 17.98 5.61
N GLN A 103 10.61 18.77 6.45
CA GLN A 103 11.34 19.96 5.99
C GLN A 103 12.51 19.59 5.07
N ARG A 104 13.26 18.53 5.41
CA ARG A 104 14.37 18.04 4.58
C ARG A 104 13.91 17.52 3.21
N LEU A 105 12.78 16.80 3.17
CA LEU A 105 12.15 16.36 1.92
C LEU A 105 11.79 17.55 1.02
N ASN A 106 11.31 18.64 1.62
CA ASN A 106 10.80 19.80 0.89
C ASN A 106 11.77 20.99 0.83
N TRP A 107 13.08 20.76 1.02
CA TRP A 107 14.12 21.78 0.91
C TRP A 107 14.71 21.84 -0.51
N PRO A 108 14.88 23.03 -1.12
CA PRO A 108 14.65 24.37 -0.57
C PRO A 108 13.17 24.80 -0.54
N PRO A 109 12.79 25.69 0.39
CA PRO A 109 11.40 26.08 0.57
C PRO A 109 10.87 26.82 -0.66
N ARG A 110 9.55 26.69 -0.90
CA ARG A 110 8.83 27.29 -2.04
C ARG A 110 9.26 26.75 -3.42
N GLN A 111 10.07 25.70 -3.45
CA GLN A 111 10.36 24.96 -4.67
C GLN A 111 9.65 23.61 -4.65
N ARG A 112 9.32 23.12 -5.85
CA ARG A 112 8.82 21.76 -6.01
C ARG A 112 10.03 20.82 -5.96
N VAL A 113 10.13 20.03 -4.89
CA VAL A 113 11.16 19.00 -4.75
C VAL A 113 10.53 17.65 -5.08
N GLU A 114 11.00 17.04 -6.17
CA GLU A 114 10.58 15.69 -6.57
C GLU A 114 11.62 14.67 -6.13
N HIS A 115 11.12 13.49 -5.73
CA HIS A 115 11.92 12.37 -5.27
C HIS A 115 11.73 11.16 -6.17
N GLU A 116 12.78 10.35 -6.34
CA GLU A 116 12.73 9.10 -7.12
C GLU A 116 11.89 8.07 -6.37
N THR A 117 10.58 8.10 -6.65
CA THR A 117 9.54 7.40 -5.92
C THR A 117 8.47 6.89 -6.85
N THR A 118 7.91 5.74 -6.50
CA THR A 118 6.68 5.20 -7.07
C THR A 118 5.55 5.39 -6.07
N LYS A 119 4.48 6.06 -6.50
CA LYS A 119 3.26 6.24 -5.72
C LYS A 119 2.12 5.42 -6.32
N LEU A 120 1.40 4.69 -5.46
CA LEU A 120 0.12 4.07 -5.78
C LEU A 120 -1.02 4.85 -5.11
N VAL A 121 -2.10 5.08 -5.85
CA VAL A 121 -3.31 5.73 -5.34
C VAL A 121 -4.57 4.92 -5.68
N TYR A 122 -5.36 4.59 -4.66
CA TYR A 122 -6.66 3.93 -4.78
C TYR A 122 -7.76 4.90 -4.33
N ARG A 123 -8.42 5.56 -5.27
CA ARG A 123 -9.41 6.63 -4.99
C ARG A 123 -10.80 6.13 -4.60
N TYR A 124 -11.11 4.87 -4.91
CA TYR A 124 -12.45 4.32 -4.79
C TYR A 124 -12.43 2.96 -4.09
N ALA A 125 -11.52 2.76 -3.13
CA ALA A 125 -11.36 1.51 -2.40
C ALA A 125 -12.67 1.04 -1.72
N ARG A 126 -13.55 1.98 -1.36
CA ARG A 126 -14.87 1.70 -0.80
C ARG A 126 -15.77 0.88 -1.74
N LYS A 127 -15.57 0.97 -3.07
CA LYS A 127 -16.32 0.15 -4.05
C LYS A 127 -15.99 -1.33 -3.97
N GLN A 128 -14.90 -1.70 -3.31
CA GLN A 128 -14.50 -3.09 -3.04
C GLN A 128 -14.95 -3.58 -1.66
N ASN A 129 -16.01 -2.99 -1.10
CA ASN A 129 -16.52 -3.32 0.24
C ASN A 129 -15.47 -3.19 1.36
N THR A 130 -14.53 -2.27 1.19
CA THR A 130 -13.55 -1.92 2.24
C THR A 130 -14.01 -0.68 3.00
N PRO A 131 -13.58 -0.48 4.26
CA PRO A 131 -13.86 0.74 5.00
C PRO A 131 -13.06 1.96 4.48
N PHE A 132 -12.13 1.75 3.56
CA PHE A 132 -11.21 2.77 3.06
C PHE A 132 -11.85 3.62 1.96
N ASN A 133 -11.80 4.94 2.11
CA ASN A 133 -12.21 5.87 1.07
C ASN A 133 -11.07 6.11 0.07
N TYR A 134 -9.85 6.32 0.59
CA TYR A 134 -8.68 6.68 -0.19
C TYR A 134 -7.43 6.04 0.40
N VAL A 135 -6.57 5.48 -0.43
CA VAL A 135 -5.27 4.91 -0.04
C VAL A 135 -4.18 5.50 -0.94
N GLU A 136 -3.12 6.02 -0.33
CA GLU A 136 -1.92 6.50 -0.99
C GLU A 136 -0.70 5.82 -0.37
N LEU A 137 0.11 5.18 -1.21
CA LEU A 137 1.29 4.42 -0.80
C LEU A 137 2.51 4.91 -1.58
N PHE A 138 3.55 5.35 -0.87
CA PHE A 138 4.82 5.74 -1.46
C PHE A 138 5.89 4.67 -1.27
N PHE A 139 6.66 4.40 -2.32
CA PHE A 139 7.81 3.52 -2.34
C PHE A 139 9.01 4.26 -2.94
N SER A 140 10.22 3.95 -2.45
CA SER A 140 11.45 4.44 -3.07
C SER A 140 11.71 3.70 -4.38
N ASP A 141 12.13 4.39 -5.43
CA ASP A 141 12.56 3.72 -6.67
C ASP A 141 13.95 3.07 -6.53
N ASP A 142 14.75 3.49 -5.54
CA ASP A 142 16.10 2.95 -5.31
C ASP A 142 16.07 1.64 -4.56
N SER A 143 15.35 1.60 -3.42
CA SER A 143 15.31 0.44 -2.53
C SER A 143 14.06 -0.41 -2.72
N LEU A 144 13.04 0.10 -3.44
CA LEU A 144 11.70 -0.48 -3.56
C LEU A 144 10.94 -0.56 -2.23
N LYS A 145 11.52 -0.09 -1.11
CA LYS A 145 10.89 -0.15 0.20
C LYS A 145 9.80 0.93 0.36
N PRO A 146 8.78 0.68 1.20
CA PRO A 146 7.77 1.68 1.48
C PRO A 146 8.35 2.85 2.29
N LEU A 147 7.80 4.03 2.06
CA LEU A 147 8.25 5.30 2.65
C LEU A 147 7.18 5.89 3.56
N PHE A 148 5.98 6.05 3.02
CA PHE A 148 4.87 6.69 3.71
C PHE A 148 3.55 6.18 3.17
N PHE A 149 2.68 5.73 4.05
CA PHE A 149 1.31 5.32 3.72
C PHE A 149 0.32 6.27 4.36
N LYS A 150 -0.69 6.69 3.57
CA LYS A 150 -1.77 7.57 4.00
C LYS A 150 -3.10 6.99 3.55
N ILE A 151 -3.95 6.65 4.50
CA ILE A 151 -5.22 6.00 4.26
C ILE A 151 -6.33 6.79 4.97
N THR A 152 -7.42 7.05 4.27
CA THR A 152 -8.63 7.63 4.89
C THR A 152 -9.75 6.60 4.89
N ALA A 153 -10.56 6.61 5.93
CA ALA A 153 -11.73 5.76 6.07
C ALA A 153 -12.93 6.55 6.56
N GLY A 154 -14.11 6.09 6.18
CA GLY A 154 -15.38 6.66 6.62
C GLY A 154 -15.76 6.21 8.05
N PRO A 155 -17.01 6.46 8.46
CA PRO A 155 -17.49 6.13 9.81
C PRO A 155 -17.31 4.66 10.22
N GLU A 156 -17.41 3.74 9.26
CA GLU A 156 -17.19 2.29 9.44
C GLU A 156 -15.77 1.95 9.92
N GLY A 157 -14.83 2.90 9.80
CA GLY A 157 -13.44 2.74 10.22
C GLY A 157 -13.24 2.56 11.72
N GLY A 158 -14.27 2.80 12.56
CA GLY A 158 -14.19 2.55 14.00
C GLY A 158 -13.79 1.12 14.34
N SER A 159 -14.35 0.14 13.63
CA SER A 159 -14.01 -1.30 13.80
C SER A 159 -12.54 -1.62 13.48
N MET A 160 -11.89 -0.82 12.62
CA MET A 160 -10.47 -0.98 12.34
C MET A 160 -9.60 -0.52 13.51
N VAL A 161 -10.04 0.49 14.26
CA VAL A 161 -9.33 0.96 15.45
C VAL A 161 -9.22 -0.17 16.48
N ASP A 162 -10.31 -0.91 16.71
CA ASP A 162 -10.31 -2.07 17.61
C ASP A 162 -9.34 -3.17 17.15
N THR A 163 -9.30 -3.42 15.84
CA THR A 163 -8.37 -4.38 15.23
C THR A 163 -6.91 -3.92 15.40
N ILE A 164 -6.65 -2.63 15.22
CA ILE A 164 -5.34 -2.00 15.40
C ILE A 164 -4.90 -2.10 16.88
N LEU A 165 -5.77 -1.77 17.83
CA LEU A 165 -5.52 -1.88 19.26
C LEU A 165 -5.20 -3.32 19.66
N LYS A 166 -5.94 -4.30 19.13
CA LYS A 166 -5.68 -5.71 19.37
C LYS A 166 -4.31 -6.16 18.82
N LYS A 167 -3.89 -5.59 17.68
CA LYS A 167 -2.64 -5.97 17.01
C LYS A 167 -1.39 -5.33 17.64
N TYR A 168 -1.45 -4.05 17.97
CA TYR A 168 -0.27 -3.28 18.41
C TYR A 168 -0.31 -2.86 19.88
N GLY A 169 -1.38 -3.18 20.61
CA GLY A 169 -1.51 -2.89 22.03
C GLY A 169 -1.94 -1.45 22.32
N GLN A 170 -1.71 -1.03 23.57
CA GLN A 170 -2.16 0.29 24.05
C GLN A 170 -1.40 1.43 23.33
N PRO A 171 -2.12 2.41 22.76
CA PRO A 171 -1.52 3.55 22.10
C PRO A 171 -1.11 4.62 23.11
N LYS A 172 -0.24 5.52 22.66
CA LYS A 172 -0.21 6.88 23.20
C LYS A 172 -1.34 7.68 22.54
N GLU A 173 -1.95 8.61 23.27
CA GLU A 173 -3.09 9.39 22.78
C GLU A 173 -2.93 10.87 23.12
N PHE A 174 -3.42 11.73 22.23
CA PHE A 174 -3.70 13.13 22.53
C PHE A 174 -4.97 13.59 21.82
N ALA A 175 -5.74 14.41 22.53
CA ALA A 175 -6.93 15.06 21.99
C ALA A 175 -6.53 16.39 21.33
N TRP A 176 -7.13 16.66 20.17
CA TRP A 176 -7.01 17.95 19.52
C TRP A 176 -8.05 18.83 20.17
N GLY A 177 -7.68 19.94 20.80
CA GLY A 177 -8.63 20.88 21.41
C GLY A 177 -9.68 21.46 20.43
N GLN A 178 -9.62 21.09 19.14
CA GLN A 178 -10.51 21.50 18.05
C GLN A 178 -11.07 20.28 17.29
N MET A 179 -12.25 20.46 16.67
CA MET A 179 -12.91 19.48 15.77
C MET A 179 -13.22 18.09 16.37
N GLU A 180 -13.30 18.00 17.71
CA GLU A 180 -13.43 16.71 18.43
C GLU A 180 -12.44 15.66 17.92
N GLY A 181 -11.24 16.13 17.57
CA GLY A 181 -10.18 15.33 17.01
C GLY A 181 -9.41 14.61 18.10
N ARG A 182 -8.89 13.43 17.78
CA ARG A 182 -7.88 12.75 18.59
C ARG A 182 -6.95 11.95 17.71
N THR A 183 -5.73 11.73 18.19
CA THR A 183 -4.76 10.83 17.57
C THR A 183 -4.34 9.76 18.55
N LEU A 184 -4.45 8.52 18.12
CA LEU A 184 -3.80 7.36 18.71
C LEU A 184 -2.51 7.10 17.94
N PHE A 185 -1.42 6.78 18.62
CA PHE A 185 -0.17 6.45 17.94
C PHE A 185 0.68 5.42 18.67
N TRP A 186 1.51 4.76 17.89
CA TRP A 186 2.51 3.78 18.31
C TRP A 186 3.84 4.12 17.66
N GLU A 187 4.92 3.80 18.37
CA GLU A 187 6.29 3.97 17.90
C GLU A 187 7.01 2.63 18.06
N GLU A 188 7.69 2.19 17.01
CA GLU A 188 8.57 1.02 17.04
C GLU A 188 9.91 1.42 16.42
N GLY A 189 10.96 1.49 17.23
CA GLY A 189 12.20 2.14 16.81
C GLY A 189 11.93 3.61 16.47
N ARG A 190 12.16 3.99 15.21
CA ARG A 190 11.86 5.34 14.70
C ARG A 190 10.62 5.39 13.82
N ASP A 191 10.02 4.26 13.49
CA ASP A 191 8.80 4.22 12.69
C ASP A 191 7.61 4.64 13.53
N VAL A 192 6.66 5.32 12.89
CA VAL A 192 5.49 5.88 13.57
C VAL A 192 4.22 5.42 12.88
N PHE A 193 3.29 4.87 13.66
CA PHE A 193 1.94 4.53 13.22
C PHE A 193 0.92 5.40 13.94
N MET A 194 0.06 6.08 13.17
CA MET A 194 -0.96 6.97 13.71
C MET A 194 -2.34 6.62 13.17
N VAL A 195 -3.34 6.76 14.05
CA VAL A 195 -4.75 6.75 13.70
C VAL A 195 -5.39 7.99 14.30
N SER A 196 -5.79 8.90 13.44
CA SER A 196 -6.49 10.12 13.80
C SER A 196 -7.97 9.96 13.53
N SER A 197 -8.83 10.36 14.46
CA SER A 197 -10.28 10.39 14.28
C SER A 197 -10.80 11.80 14.53
N PHE A 198 -11.61 12.34 13.62
CA PHE A 198 -12.12 13.71 13.70
C PHE A 198 -13.50 13.82 13.03
N ILE A 199 -14.24 14.87 13.36
CA ILE A 199 -15.48 15.21 12.66
C ILE A 199 -15.14 16.05 11.43
N ASN A 200 -15.56 15.59 10.26
CA ASN A 200 -15.37 16.33 9.02
C ASN A 200 -16.40 17.48 8.88
N ARG A 201 -16.25 18.31 7.84
CA ARG A 201 -17.15 19.45 7.56
C ARG A 201 -18.62 19.07 7.32
N TRP A 202 -18.92 17.79 7.09
CA TRP A 202 -20.27 17.27 6.90
C TRP A 202 -20.83 16.60 8.16
N ASN A 203 -20.22 16.88 9.32
CA ASN A 203 -20.60 16.33 10.62
C ASN A 203 -20.55 14.79 10.67
N SER A 204 -19.62 14.20 9.92
CA SER A 204 -19.40 12.75 9.87
C SER A 204 -18.01 12.40 10.41
N ARG A 205 -17.92 11.29 11.15
CA ARG A 205 -16.66 10.80 11.71
C ARG A 205 -15.79 10.23 10.57
N GLU A 206 -14.58 10.73 10.46
CA GLU A 206 -13.56 10.21 9.56
C GLU A 206 -12.34 9.73 10.34
N TYR A 207 -11.62 8.80 9.71
CA TYR A 207 -10.37 8.28 10.22
C TYR A 207 -9.25 8.51 9.20
N LEU A 208 -8.12 9.01 9.67
CA LEU A 208 -6.87 9.10 8.93
C LEU A 208 -5.85 8.16 9.57
N ILE A 209 -5.34 7.23 8.77
CA ILE A 209 -4.37 6.23 9.18
C ILE A 209 -3.07 6.52 8.42
N CYS A 210 -1.97 6.66 9.16
CA CYS A 210 -0.67 7.00 8.59
C CYS A 210 0.41 6.08 9.14
N ILE A 211 1.24 5.52 8.26
CA ILE A 211 2.46 4.78 8.64
C ILE A 211 3.66 5.51 8.03
N TYR A 212 4.61 5.89 8.87
CA TYR A 212 5.85 6.54 8.50
C TYR A 212 7.01 5.56 8.70
N PHE A 213 7.66 5.15 7.60
CA PHE A 213 8.85 4.29 7.63
C PHE A 213 10.09 5.19 7.62
N VAL A 214 10.46 5.68 8.79
CA VAL A 214 11.43 6.78 8.95
C VAL A 214 12.81 6.38 8.45
N GLU A 215 13.24 5.15 8.73
CA GLU A 215 14.53 4.67 8.27
C GLU A 215 14.61 4.62 6.73
N ASN A 216 13.54 4.19 6.07
CA ASN A 216 13.48 4.12 4.61
C ASN A 216 13.46 5.53 3.96
N LEU A 217 12.77 6.48 4.59
CA LEU A 217 12.76 7.88 4.16
C LEU A 217 14.15 8.51 4.24
N GLU A 218 14.88 8.27 5.33
CA GLU A 218 16.25 8.76 5.49
C GLU A 218 17.23 8.07 4.54
N GLU A 219 17.08 6.76 4.33
CA GLU A 219 17.88 5.99 3.36
C GLU A 219 17.75 6.60 1.96
N MET A 220 16.52 6.89 1.52
CA MET A 220 16.25 7.53 0.23
C MET A 220 16.85 8.94 0.15
N LEU A 221 16.68 9.77 1.18
CA LEU A 221 17.27 11.11 1.18
C LEU A 221 18.81 11.06 1.08
N LYS A 222 19.43 10.08 1.73
CA LYS A 222 20.89 9.89 1.68
C LYS A 222 21.36 9.42 0.30
N SER A 223 20.62 8.52 -0.36
CA SER A 223 20.94 8.06 -1.72
C SER A 223 20.82 9.21 -2.73
N GLU A 224 19.76 10.02 -2.63
CA GLU A 224 19.56 11.21 -3.46
C GLU A 224 20.68 12.23 -3.30
N GLU A 225 21.08 12.56 -2.07
CA GLU A 225 22.15 13.53 -1.82
C GLU A 225 23.50 13.03 -2.37
N THR A 226 23.80 11.74 -2.16
CA THR A 226 25.03 11.13 -2.70
C THR A 226 25.10 11.24 -4.23
N ARG A 227 23.97 11.00 -4.92
CA ARG A 227 23.88 11.18 -6.38
C ARG A 227 24.06 12.64 -6.79
N ARG A 228 23.39 13.58 -6.12
CA ARG A 228 23.51 15.02 -6.41
C ARG A 228 24.95 15.51 -6.28
N VAL A 229 25.66 15.08 -5.24
CA VAL A 229 27.08 15.42 -5.05
C VAL A 229 27.95 14.82 -6.16
N ALA A 230 27.75 13.54 -6.49
CA ALA A 230 28.51 12.87 -7.54
C ALA A 230 28.29 13.51 -8.93
N GLU A 231 27.06 13.92 -9.24
CA GLU A 231 26.70 14.59 -10.48
C GLU A 231 27.35 15.97 -10.59
N LYS A 232 27.29 16.79 -9.53
CA LYS A 232 27.97 18.09 -9.46
C LYS A 232 29.47 17.96 -9.70
N GLU A 233 30.10 16.95 -9.10
CA GLU A 233 31.54 16.72 -9.27
C GLU A 233 31.90 16.28 -10.69
N ARG A 234 31.06 15.45 -11.34
CA ARG A 234 31.23 15.09 -12.76
C ARG A 234 31.12 16.32 -13.66
N MET A 235 30.12 17.17 -13.46
CA MET A 235 29.94 18.41 -14.22
C MET A 235 31.15 19.35 -14.05
N ARG A 236 31.68 19.48 -12.83
CA ARG A 236 32.85 20.30 -12.53
C ARG A 236 34.12 19.80 -13.25
N LYS A 237 34.33 18.48 -13.30
CA LYS A 237 35.46 17.86 -14.03
C LYS A 237 35.33 18.06 -15.54
N ALA A 238 34.14 17.84 -16.11
CA ALA A 238 33.89 18.04 -17.53
C ALA A 238 34.10 19.50 -17.97
N GLY A 239 33.66 20.46 -17.14
CA GLY A 239 33.91 21.89 -17.37
C GLY A 239 35.40 22.24 -17.36
N ARG A 240 36.20 21.64 -16.47
CA ARG A 240 37.66 21.86 -16.41
C ARG A 240 38.43 21.25 -17.57
N SER A 241 37.92 20.21 -18.22
CA SER A 241 38.56 19.61 -19.40
C SER A 241 38.20 20.32 -20.71
N ALA A 242 37.23 21.24 -20.69
CA ALA A 242 36.74 21.96 -21.87
C ALA A 242 37.42 23.33 -22.08
N PHE A 243 38.25 23.78 -21.13
CA PHE A 243 39.04 25.01 -21.17
C PHE A 243 40.51 24.69 -20.86
#